data_AF-A0A158K2U2-F1
#
_entry.id   AF-A0A158K2U2-F1
#
_cell.length_a   1.000
_cell.length_b   1.000
_cell.length_c   1.000
_cell.angle_alpha   90.00
_cell.angle_beta   90.00
_cell.angle_gamma   90.00
#
_symmetry.space_group_name_H-M   'P 1'
#
loop_
_entity.id
_entity.type
_entity.pdbx_description
1 polymer ?
#
loop_
_entity_poly.entity_id
_entity_poly.type
_entity_poly.pdbx_seq_one_letter_code
_entity_poly.pdbx_strand_id
1 'polypeptide(L)'
;MEHDHDPFFESDDPHFQRARALSMSIGAIRKAQGKASPNDFAVGTVEWHVAVEDFANDVLAALMDDADFASLQFGHAGSSK
;
A
#
# COMPACT_ATOMS: atom_id res chain seq x y z
N MET A 1 18.78 -19.90 -20.67
CA MET A 1 17.67 -19.00 -20.35
C MET A 1 18.17 -18.15 -19.21
N GLU A 2 18.67 -16.96 -19.53
CA GLU A 2 19.01 -15.98 -18.51
C GLU A 2 17.68 -15.63 -17.85
N HIS A 3 17.50 -16.04 -16.60
CA HIS A 3 16.46 -15.47 -15.79
C HIS A 3 16.82 -14.00 -15.70
N ASP A 4 15.96 -13.12 -16.23
CA ASP A 4 16.02 -11.68 -15.95
C ASP A 4 15.93 -11.53 -14.44
N HIS A 5 17.10 -11.58 -13.80
CA HIS A 5 17.29 -11.42 -12.38
C HIS A 5 17.15 -9.93 -12.16
N ASP A 6 15.93 -9.47 -11.95
CA ASP A 6 15.69 -8.09 -11.57
C ASP A 6 16.18 -7.95 -10.11
N PRO A 7 17.37 -7.33 -9.90
CA PRO A 7 18.00 -7.30 -8.60
C PRO A 7 17.18 -6.51 -7.57
N PHE A 8 16.18 -5.75 -8.03
CA PHE A 8 15.26 -5.07 -7.15
C PHE A 8 14.26 -6.02 -6.50
N PHE A 9 13.85 -7.14 -7.11
CA PHE A 9 12.85 -8.03 -6.51
C PHE A 9 13.43 -9.08 -5.56
N GLU A 10 14.72 -9.38 -5.65
CA GLU A 10 15.42 -10.45 -4.91
C GLU A 10 16.50 -9.90 -3.96
N SER A 11 16.37 -8.65 -3.52
CA SER A 11 17.29 -8.11 -2.52
C SER A 11 17.10 -8.80 -1.16
N ASP A 12 18.19 -9.36 -0.64
CA ASP A 12 18.25 -9.93 0.71
C ASP A 12 18.29 -8.86 1.81
N ASP A 13 18.27 -7.57 1.45
CA ASP A 13 18.24 -6.49 2.42
C ASP A 13 16.99 -6.59 3.35
N PRO A 14 17.17 -6.61 4.68
CA PRO A 14 16.05 -6.76 5.61
C PRO A 14 14.99 -5.66 5.51
N HIS A 15 15.35 -4.43 5.13
CA HIS A 15 14.38 -3.35 4.93
C HIS A 15 13.59 -3.59 3.65
N PHE A 16 14.25 -4.02 2.57
CA PHE A 16 13.59 -4.40 1.35
C PHE A 16 12.59 -5.55 1.56
N GLN A 17 13.01 -6.62 2.24
CA GLN A 17 12.14 -7.76 2.54
C GLN A 17 10.92 -7.34 3.37
N ARG A 18 11.09 -6.45 4.36
CA ARG A 18 9.97 -5.91 5.15
C ARG A 18 9.01 -5.09 4.30
N ALA A 19 9.51 -4.21 3.44
CA ALA A 19 8.68 -3.42 2.54
C ALA A 19 7.90 -4.31 1.56
N ARG A 20 8.56 -5.34 1.00
CA ARG A 20 7.93 -6.34 0.13
C ARG A 20 6.84 -7.11 0.86
N ALA A 21 7.12 -7.60 2.08
CA ALA A 21 6.14 -8.32 2.89
C ALA A 21 4.91 -7.47 3.21
N LEU A 22 5.10 -6.18 3.53
CA LEU A 22 4.00 -5.24 3.75
C LEU A 22 3.15 -5.05 2.48
N SER A 23 3.79 -4.79 1.34
CA SER A 23 3.13 -4.65 0.05
C SER A 23 2.29 -5.89 -0.33
N MET A 24 2.87 -7.08 -0.15
CA MET A 24 2.16 -8.35 -0.39
C MET A 24 0.97 -8.55 0.55
N SER A 25 1.12 -8.19 1.83
CA SER A 25 0.05 -8.31 2.83
C SER A 25 -1.13 -7.41 2.49
N ILE A 26 -0.87 -6.15 2.13
CA ILE A 26 -1.91 -5.20 1.71
C ILE A 26 -2.60 -5.69 0.44
N GLY A 27 -1.84 -6.16 -0.55
CA GLY A 27 -2.41 -6.76 -1.77
C GLY A 27 -3.33 -7.94 -1.47
N ALA A 28 -2.95 -8.82 -0.54
CA ALA A 28 -3.79 -9.94 -0.12
C ALA A 28 -5.08 -9.48 0.58
N ILE A 29 -5.01 -8.47 1.45
CA ILE A 29 -6.17 -7.88 2.12
C ILE A 29 -7.13 -7.25 1.11
N ARG A 30 -6.62 -6.43 0.17
CA ARG A 30 -7.44 -5.82 -0.89
C ARG A 30 -8.16 -6.87 -1.71
N LYS A 31 -7.46 -7.93 -2.12
CA LYS A 31 -8.05 -9.05 -2.84
C LYS A 31 -9.16 -9.73 -2.04
N ALA A 32 -8.96 -9.95 -0.74
CA ALA A 32 -9.99 -10.52 0.13
C ALA A 32 -11.21 -9.59 0.30
N GLN A 33 -11.02 -8.28 0.21
CA GLN A 33 -12.09 -7.27 0.21
C GLN A 33 -12.75 -7.08 -1.16
N GLY A 34 -12.27 -7.75 -2.23
CA GLY A 34 -12.74 -7.55 -3.60
C GLY A 34 -12.33 -6.20 -4.20
N LYS A 35 -11.35 -5.51 -3.61
CA LYS A 35 -10.78 -4.27 -4.15
C LYS A 35 -9.72 -4.59 -5.21
N ALA A 36 -9.68 -3.77 -6.25
CA ALA A 36 -8.65 -3.87 -7.29
C ALA A 36 -7.27 -3.44 -6.76
N SER A 37 -6.22 -4.08 -7.23
CA SER A 37 -4.83 -3.72 -7.00
C SER A 37 -4.24 -3.04 -8.25
N PRO A 38 -3.17 -2.24 -8.12
CA PRO A 38 -2.51 -1.61 -9.27
C PRO A 38 -2.16 -2.60 -10.39
N ASN A 39 -1.76 -3.83 -10.03
CA ASN A 39 -1.38 -4.88 -10.99
C ASN A 39 -2.56 -5.42 -11.82
N ASP A 40 -3.81 -5.08 -11.49
CA ASP A 40 -4.99 -5.49 -12.27
C ASP A 40 -5.22 -4.59 -13.49
N PHE A 41 -4.49 -3.46 -13.59
CA PHE A 41 -4.62 -2.48 -14.65
C PHE A 41 -3.30 -2.31 -15.41
N ALA A 42 -3.39 -1.94 -16.69
CA ALA A 42 -2.21 -1.60 -17.46
C ALA A 42 -1.57 -0.32 -16.90
N VAL A 43 -0.25 -0.33 -16.74
CA VAL A 43 0.50 0.81 -16.19
C VAL A 43 0.22 2.07 -17.02
N GLY A 44 -0.09 3.18 -16.33
CA GLY A 44 -0.33 4.48 -16.94
C GLY A 44 -1.75 4.74 -17.42
N THR A 45 -2.69 3.80 -17.25
CA THR A 45 -4.12 4.11 -17.44
C THR A 45 -4.68 4.90 -16.26
N VAL A 46 -5.84 5.53 -16.45
CA VAL A 46 -6.52 6.28 -15.38
C VAL A 46 -6.86 5.36 -14.22
N GLU A 47 -7.36 4.15 -14.50
CA GLU A 47 -7.71 3.15 -13.50
C GLU A 47 -6.48 2.68 -12.71
N TRP A 48 -5.33 2.56 -13.37
CA TRP A 48 -4.07 2.26 -12.70
C TRP A 48 -3.68 3.36 -11.71
N HIS A 49 -3.76 4.63 -12.12
CA HIS A 49 -3.45 5.75 -11.24
C HIS A 49 -4.36 5.79 -10.00
N VAL A 50 -5.66 5.57 -10.18
CA VAL A 50 -6.61 5.49 -9.06
C VAL A 50 -6.28 4.33 -8.14
N ALA A 51 -5.99 3.15 -8.68
CA ALA A 51 -5.63 1.98 -7.88
C ALA A 51 -4.31 2.16 -7.12
N VAL A 52 -3.35 2.89 -7.70
CA VAL A 52 -2.08 3.25 -7.03
C VAL A 52 -2.31 4.19 -5.87
N GLU A 53 -3.15 5.21 -6.03
CA GLU A 53 -3.48 6.16 -4.96
C GLU A 53 -4.18 5.45 -3.80
N ASP A 54 -5.21 4.64 -4.11
CA ASP A 54 -5.90 3.83 -3.10
C ASP A 54 -4.97 2.85 -2.39
N PHE A 55 -4.07 2.20 -3.12
CA PHE A 55 -3.09 1.28 -2.53
C PHE A 55 -2.10 2.03 -1.63
N ALA A 56 -1.61 3.21 -2.03
CA ALA A 56 -0.72 4.02 -1.22
C ALA A 56 -1.41 4.46 0.09
N ASN A 57 -2.69 4.80 0.04
CA ASN A 57 -3.48 5.10 1.23
C ASN A 57 -3.58 3.89 2.18
N ASP A 58 -3.75 2.68 1.67
CA ASP A 58 -3.72 1.47 2.50
C ASP A 58 -2.33 1.24 3.15
N VAL A 59 -1.24 1.54 2.43
CA VAL A 59 0.12 1.47 3.00
C VAL A 59 0.28 2.47 4.14
N LEU A 60 -0.14 3.72 3.94
CA LEU A 60 -0.08 4.75 4.98
C LEU A 60 -0.93 4.34 6.20
N ALA A 61 -2.15 3.85 5.97
CA ALA A 61 -3.01 3.36 7.04
C ALA A 61 -2.37 2.21 7.84
N ALA A 62 -1.70 1.27 7.17
CA ALA A 62 -1.02 0.15 7.83
C ALA A 62 0.24 0.56 8.62
N LEU A 63 0.85 1.72 8.29
CA LEU A 63 2.03 2.24 8.97
C LEU A 63 1.68 3.18 10.13
N MET A 64 0.48 3.73 10.14
CA MET A 64 -0.02 4.58 11.21
C MET A 64 -0.55 3.73 12.37
N ASP A 65 -0.30 4.17 13.61
CA ASP A 65 -0.94 3.56 14.79
C ASP A 65 -2.44 3.87 14.78
N ASP A 66 -3.25 3.02 15.42
CA ASP A 66 -4.72 3.16 15.44
C ASP A 66 -5.16 4.54 15.97
N ALA A 67 -4.39 5.11 16.90
CA ALA A 67 -4.61 6.45 17.45
C ALA A 67 -4.37 7.57 16.44
N ASP A 68 -3.34 7.43 15.60
CA ASP A 68 -2.97 8.44 14.60
C ASP A 68 -3.92 8.39 13.41
N PHE A 69 -4.35 7.19 12.98
CA PHE A 69 -5.33 7.02 11.90
C PHE A 69 -6.70 7.63 12.25
N ALA A 70 -7.19 7.40 13.49
CA ALA A 70 -8.43 8.00 13.97
C ALA A 70 -8.37 9.53 14.03
N SER A 71 -7.21 10.10 14.37
CA SER A 71 -7.02 11.56 14.45
C SER A 71 -7.08 12.26 13.08
N LEU A 72 -6.69 11.58 12.00
CA LEU A 72 -6.80 12.10 10.63
C LEU A 72 -8.21 11.95 10.04
N GLN A 73 -8.92 10.89 10.40
CA GLN A 73 -10.26 10.60 9.86
C GLN A 73 -11.35 11.45 10.50
N PHE A 74 -11.18 11.84 11.77
CA PHE A 74 -12.10 12.68 12.52
C PHE A 74 -11.41 13.97 12.90
N GLY A 75 -11.36 14.92 11.96
CA GLY A 75 -10.81 16.26 12.21
C GLY A 75 -11.31 16.83 13.54
N HIS A 76 -10.35 17.21 14.39
CA HIS A 76 -10.46 17.86 15.69
C HIS A 76 -11.82 18.56 15.96
N ALA A 77 -12.82 17.79 16.37
CA ALA A 77 -14.08 18.32 16.87
C ALA A 77 -13.91 18.61 18.36
N GLY A 78 -13.50 19.84 18.67
CA GLY A 78 -13.73 20.44 19.97
C GLY A 78 -12.49 20.58 20.83
N SER A 79 -11.88 21.76 20.75
CA SER A 79 -11.37 22.40 21.96
C SER A 79 -11.40 23.93 21.79
N SER A 80 -12.60 24.50 21.79
CA SER A 80 -12.77 25.91 22.17
C SER A 80 -13.06 25.95 23.67
N LYS A 81 -12.13 26.56 24.41
CA LYS A 81 -12.31 26.99 25.79
C LYS A 81 -12.78 28.45 25.80
#